data_AF-A0AAV1TGB2-F1
#
_entry.id   AF-A0AAV1TGB2-F1
#
_cell.length_a   1.000
_cell.length_b   1.000
_cell.length_c   1.000
_cell.angle_alpha   90.00
_cell.angle_beta   90.00
_cell.angle_gamma   90.00
#
_symmetry.space_group_name_H-M   'P 1'
#
loop_
_entity.id
_entity.type
_entity.pdbx_description
1 polymer ?
#
loop_
_entity_poly.entity_id
_entity_poly.type
_entity_poly.pdbx_seq_one_letter_code
_entity_poly.pdbx_strand_id
1 'polypeptide(L)'
;MVKAQLGKKIKLVRHDGALEFRTNSLQEFYEDEGIEQQTTVPYAHQTNGTAERAIRTIVTINRSMLHHAKLEKCFWAEAAMTAIYVKNRLPSP
;
A
#
# COMPACT_ATOMS: atom_id res chain seq x y z
N MET A 1 -0.54 -17.29 -4.02
CA MET A 1 -1.60 -16.64 -4.82
C MET A 1 -2.01 -15.36 -4.09
N VAL A 2 -1.60 -14.19 -4.60
CA VAL A 2 -1.98 -12.90 -4.00
C VAL A 2 -3.42 -12.61 -4.43
N LYS A 3 -4.37 -12.77 -3.52
CA LYS A 3 -5.78 -12.48 -3.79
C LYS A 3 -6.09 -11.07 -3.29
N ALA A 4 -6.80 -10.29 -4.11
CA ALA A 4 -7.34 -9.02 -3.64
C ALA A 4 -8.27 -9.28 -2.44
N GLN A 5 -8.11 -8.52 -1.36
CA GLN A 5 -8.95 -8.65 -0.15
C GLN A 5 -10.45 -8.55 -0.46
N LEU A 6 -10.80 -7.79 -1.50
CA LEU A 6 -12.18 -7.56 -1.94
C LEU A 6 -12.65 -8.53 -3.03
N GLY A 7 -11.86 -9.54 -3.39
CA GLY A 7 -12.17 -10.50 -4.47
C GLY A 7 -12.26 -9.89 -5.87
N LYS A 8 -11.90 -8.60 -6.02
CA LYS A 8 -11.94 -7.90 -7.31
C LYS A 8 -10.64 -8.14 -8.08
N LYS A 9 -10.77 -8.41 -9.39
CA LYS A 9 -9.61 -8.47 -10.28
C LYS A 9 -8.98 -7.09 -10.42
N ILE A 10 -7.68 -7.00 -10.15
CA ILE A 10 -6.90 -5.78 -10.37
C ILE A 10 -6.66 -5.69 -11.87
N LYS A 11 -6.98 -4.55 -12.48
CA LYS A 11 -6.72 -4.32 -13.92
C LYS A 11 -5.37 -3.68 -14.17
N LEU A 12 -4.96 -2.80 -13.25
CA LEU A 12 -3.82 -1.92 -13.44
C LEU A 12 -3.16 -1.58 -12.10
N VAL A 13 -1.84 -1.57 -12.08
CA VAL A 13 -1.02 -1.11 -10.95
C VAL A 13 -0.11 0.00 -11.45
N ARG A 14 -0.13 1.13 -10.75
CA ARG A 14 0.77 2.27 -11.00
C ARG A 14 1.80 2.39 -9.89
N HIS A 15 3.07 2.53 -10.24
CA HIS A 15 4.18 2.70 -9.30
C HIS A 15 5.18 3.76 -9.80
N ASP A 16 6.05 4.23 -8.92
CA ASP A 16 6.98 5.34 -9.17
C ASP A 16 8.24 4.97 -9.97
N GLY A 17 8.29 3.73 -10.48
CA GLY A 17 9.43 3.22 -11.23
C GLY A 17 10.62 2.80 -10.39
N ALA A 18 10.48 2.71 -9.06
CA ALA A 18 11.52 2.16 -8.18
C ALA A 18 11.99 0.76 -8.62
N LEU A 19 13.26 0.48 -8.41
CA LEU A 19 13.91 -0.75 -8.90
C LEU A 19 13.31 -2.03 -8.33
N GLU A 20 12.73 -1.96 -7.13
CA GLU A 20 12.01 -3.09 -6.50
C GLU A 20 10.82 -3.57 -7.33
N PHE A 21 10.18 -2.67 -8.10
CA PHE A 21 9.07 -3.01 -8.99
C PHE A 21 9.50 -3.51 -10.36
N ARG A 22 10.82 -3.48 -10.67
CA ARG A 22 11.39 -3.91 -11.96
C ARG A 22 12.05 -5.28 -11.90
N THR A 23 11.68 -6.10 -10.91
CA THR A 23 12.17 -7.47 -10.81
C THR A 23 11.40 -8.39 -11.76
N ASN A 24 12.11 -9.30 -12.45
CA ASN A 24 11.50 -10.22 -13.42
C ASN A 24 10.36 -11.04 -12.79
N SER A 25 10.53 -11.50 -11.54
CA SER A 25 9.51 -12.25 -10.81
C SER A 25 8.22 -11.45 -10.58
N LEU A 26 8.33 -10.12 -10.40
CA LEU A 26 7.16 -9.26 -10.24
C LEU A 26 6.47 -9.03 -11.59
N GLN A 27 7.25 -8.90 -12.66
CA GLN A 27 6.73 -8.73 -14.01
C GLN A 27 5.99 -9.98 -14.48
N GLU A 28 6.57 -11.17 -14.30
CA GLU A 28 5.92 -12.47 -14.54
C GLU A 28 4.61 -12.59 -13.76
N PHE A 29 4.60 -12.19 -12.48
CA PHE A 29 3.38 -12.17 -11.68
C PHE A 29 2.27 -11.28 -12.27
N TYR A 30 2.61 -10.08 -12.74
CA TYR A 30 1.61 -9.21 -13.36
C TYR A 30 1.10 -9.74 -14.70
N GLU A 31 1.97 -10.37 -15.50
CA GLU A 31 1.59 -11.01 -16.76
C GLU A 31 0.64 -12.19 -16.53
N ASP A 32 0.98 -13.08 -15.58
CA ASP A 32 0.17 -14.25 -15.21
C ASP A 32 -1.23 -13.86 -14.70
N GLU A 33 -1.31 -12.78 -13.90
CA GLU A 33 -2.58 -12.26 -13.37
C GLU A 33 -3.33 -11.38 -14.40
N GLY A 34 -2.67 -11.00 -15.49
CA GLY A 34 -3.19 -10.09 -16.52
C GLY A 34 -3.42 -8.67 -16.00
N ILE A 35 -2.48 -8.16 -15.20
CA ILE A 35 -2.46 -6.83 -14.60
C ILE A 35 -1.54 -5.92 -15.42
N GLU A 36 -2.04 -4.79 -15.88
CA GLU A 36 -1.21 -3.78 -16.57
C GLU A 36 -0.33 -3.01 -15.57
N GLN A 37 0.96 -2.88 -15.87
CA GLN A 37 1.88 -2.04 -15.09
C GLN A 37 2.04 -0.66 -15.72
N GLN A 38 1.90 0.40 -14.91
CA GLN A 38 2.21 1.77 -15.30
C GLN A 38 3.30 2.36 -14.41
N THR A 39 4.39 2.81 -15.02
CA THR A 39 5.42 3.58 -14.33
C THR A 39 5.12 5.07 -14.45
N THR A 40 5.14 5.81 -13.34
CA THR A 40 5.00 7.27 -13.38
C THR A 40 6.23 7.92 -14.00
N VAL A 41 6.03 9.04 -14.69
CA VAL A 41 7.15 9.82 -15.25
C VAL A 41 8.08 10.27 -14.11
N PRO A 42 9.41 10.21 -14.30
CA PRO A 42 10.36 10.77 -13.33
C PRO A 42 9.98 12.21 -12.99
N TYR A 43 10.07 12.58 -11.71
CA TYR A 43 9.71 13.91 -11.18
C TYR A 43 8.22 14.27 -11.21
N ALA A 44 7.32 13.37 -11.63
CA ALA A 44 5.87 13.54 -11.57
C ALA A 44 5.25 12.89 -10.32
N HIS A 45 5.87 13.07 -9.15
CA HIS A 45 5.48 12.44 -7.87
C HIS A 45 4.01 12.62 -7.49
N GLN A 46 3.38 13.72 -7.94
CA GLN A 46 1.96 14.00 -7.73
C GLN A 46 1.05 12.87 -8.25
N THR A 47 1.46 12.16 -9.30
CA THR A 47 0.68 11.05 -9.89
C THR A 47 0.62 9.80 -9.01
N ASN A 48 1.53 9.68 -8.04
CA ASN A 48 1.51 8.63 -7.00
C ASN A 48 0.94 9.14 -5.66
N GLY A 49 0.46 10.38 -5.62
CA GLY A 49 0.02 11.05 -4.39
C GLY A 49 -1.08 10.31 -3.63
N THR A 50 -1.93 9.54 -4.32
CA THR A 50 -2.96 8.70 -3.68
C THR A 50 -2.35 7.59 -2.83
N ALA A 51 -1.37 6.86 -3.39
CA ALA A 51 -0.69 5.78 -2.67
C ALA A 51 0.14 6.36 -1.50
N GLU A 52 0.89 7.43 -1.75
CA GLU A 52 1.68 8.11 -0.72
C GLU A 52 0.81 8.65 0.42
N ARG A 53 -0.33 9.26 0.10
CA ARG A 53 -1.30 9.73 1.11
C ARG A 53 -1.85 8.55 1.90
N ALA A 54 -2.20 7.45 1.23
CA ALA A 54 -2.74 6.27 1.89
C ALA A 54 -1.73 5.66 2.88
N ILE A 55 -0.46 5.54 2.48
CA ILE A 55 0.64 5.03 3.32
C ILE A 55 0.86 5.95 4.51
N ARG A 56 0.96 7.26 4.27
CA ARG A 56 1.13 8.26 5.33
C ARG A 56 0.01 8.20 6.36
N THR A 57 -1.25 8.10 5.94
CA THR A 57 -2.38 7.94 6.87
C THR A 57 -2.24 6.68 7.74
N ILE A 58 -1.88 5.53 7.15
CA ILE A 58 -1.71 4.27 7.90
C ILE A 58 -0.58 4.41 8.92
N VAL A 59 0.56 4.97 8.53
CA VAL A 59 1.72 5.17 9.40
C VAL A 59 1.39 6.13 10.55
N THR A 60 0.63 7.20 10.28
CA THR A 60 0.18 8.13 11.32
C THR A 60 -0.74 7.44 12.33
N ILE A 61 -1.77 6.73 11.88
CA ILE A 61 -2.70 6.01 12.77
C ILE A 61 -1.95 4.97 13.61
N ASN A 62 -1.07 4.18 12.99
CA ASN A 62 -0.23 3.19 13.66
C ASN A 62 0.58 3.83 14.80
N ARG A 63 1.30 4.93 14.52
CA ARG A 63 2.12 5.62 15.52
C ARG A 63 1.27 6.17 16.67
N SER A 64 0.11 6.74 16.36
CA SER A 64 -0.85 7.22 17.36
C SER A 64 -1.36 6.08 18.25
N MET A 65 -1.68 4.92 17.68
CA MET A 65 -2.12 3.73 18.42
C MET A 65 -1.04 3.21 19.38
N LEU A 66 0.20 3.05 18.89
CA LEU A 66 1.31 2.59 19.73
C LEU A 66 1.57 3.55 20.89
N HIS A 67 1.60 4.86 20.59
CA HIS A 67 1.81 5.88 21.62
C HIS A 67 0.68 5.91 22.65
N HIS A 68 -0.57 5.82 22.22
CA HIS A 68 -1.73 5.80 23.11
C HIS A 68 -1.75 4.57 24.02
N ALA A 69 -1.44 3.39 23.45
CA ALA A 69 -1.40 2.13 24.20
C ALA A 69 -0.12 1.95 25.04
N LYS A 70 0.85 2.88 24.95
CA LYS A 70 2.18 2.79 25.57
C LYS A 70 2.92 1.49 25.22
N LEU A 71 2.75 1.03 23.98
CA LEU A 71 3.39 -0.17 23.48
C LEU A 71 4.73 0.15 22.79
N GLU A 72 5.66 -0.79 22.90
CA GLU A 72 6.95 -0.70 22.21
C GLU A 72 6.80 -0.86 20.69
N LYS A 73 7.82 -0.41 19.96
CA LYS A 73 7.85 -0.49 18.48
C LYS A 73 7.85 -1.92 17.94
N CYS A 74 8.14 -2.93 18.76
CA CYS A 74 8.03 -4.34 18.36
C CYS A 74 6.60 -4.71 17.95
N PHE A 75 5.58 -4.03 18.47
CA PHE A 75 4.16 -4.22 18.12
C PHE A 75 3.72 -3.45 16.86
N TRP A 76 4.67 -2.95 16.06
CA TRP A 76 4.35 -2.12 14.90
C TRP A 76 3.51 -2.86 13.86
N ALA A 77 3.74 -4.16 13.65
CA ALA A 77 2.99 -4.95 12.68
C ALA A 77 1.51 -5.06 13.10
N GLU A 78 1.25 -5.36 14.37
CA GLU A 78 -0.09 -5.47 14.96
C GLU A 78 -0.82 -4.14 14.94
N ALA A 79 -0.13 -3.05 15.29
CA ALA A 79 -0.67 -1.71 15.19
C ALA A 79 -0.96 -1.31 13.73
N ALA A 80 -0.15 -1.76 12.76
CA ALA A 80 -0.37 -1.47 11.34
C ALA A 80 -1.60 -2.23 10.80
N MET A 81 -1.74 -3.50 11.14
CA MET A 81 -2.93 -4.29 10.80
C MET A 81 -4.20 -3.65 11.38
N THR A 82 -4.14 -3.20 12.64
CA THR A 82 -5.25 -2.51 13.29
C THR A 82 -5.57 -1.17 12.63
N ALA A 83 -4.54 -0.38 12.30
CA ALA A 83 -4.70 0.88 11.58
C ALA A 83 -5.37 0.68 10.21
N ILE A 84 -4.96 -0.33 9.45
CA ILE A 84 -5.58 -0.68 8.15
C ILE A 84 -7.03 -1.12 8.36
N TYR A 85 -7.28 -1.98 9.36
CA TYR A 85 -8.62 -2.47 9.69
C TYR A 85 -9.60 -1.33 10.00
N VAL A 86 -9.16 -0.36 10.80
CA VAL A 86 -9.94 0.82 11.18
C VAL A 86 -10.15 1.75 9.99
N LYS A 87 -9.07 2.10 9.27
CA LYS A 87 -9.13 2.98 8.09
C LYS A 87 -10.10 2.47 7.03
N ASN A 88 -10.12 1.16 6.76
CA ASN A 88 -10.99 0.58 5.74
C ASN A 88 -12.48 0.53 6.14
N ARG A 89 -12.83 0.86 7.39
CA ARG A 89 -14.20 0.85 7.92
C ARG A 89 -14.72 2.24 8.29
N LEU A 90 -13.84 3.23 8.35
CA LEU A 90 -14.22 4.61 8.60
C LEU A 90 -14.32 5.37 7.27
N PRO A 91 -15.27 6.32 7.16
CA PRO A 91 -15.29 7.23 6.03
C PRO A 91 -13.96 7.99 5.95
N SER A 92 -13.43 8.12 4.74
CA SER A 92 -12.28 8.99 4.50
C SER A 92 -12.75 10.45 4.59
N PRO A 93 -12.00 11.36 5.23
CA PRO A 93 -12.26 12.79 5.16
C PRO A 93 -12.26 13.32 3.72
#